data_AF-A0A815XP27-F1
#
_entry.id   AF-A0A815XP27-F1
#
_cell.length_a   1.000
_cell.length_b   1.000
_cell.length_c   1.000
_cell.angle_alpha   90.00
_cell.angle_beta   90.00
_cell.angle_gamma   90.00
#
_symmetry.space_group_name_H-M   'P 1'
#
loop_
_entity.id
_entity.type
_entity.pdbx_description
1 polymer ?
#
loop_
_entity_poly.entity_id
_entity_poly.type
_entity_poly.pdbx_seq_one_letter_code
_entity_poly.pdbx_strand_id
1 'polypeptide(L)'
;MYFTSRIIVYYILAPLVMGIFGLLTISNIRSQVRRVSTIHSRRHRRTESQLARMLIVQVTAYVFFSIPAAVTYILTTLIPSMNTSLITNIRSMTLLWQQGNYIFSTFLYILSGSIYREELKKIFILNYYQRRITD
;
A
#
# COMPACT_ATOMS: atom_id res chain seq x y z
N MET A 1 27.73 -1.22 12.45
CA MET A 1 26.67 -0.42 13.13
C MET A 1 25.65 0.20 12.18
N TYR A 2 26.00 0.65 10.96
CA TYR A 2 25.02 1.24 10.02
C TYR A 2 23.99 0.27 9.40
N PHE A 3 24.30 -1.02 9.32
CA PHE A 3 23.36 -2.03 8.80
C PHE A 3 22.23 -2.32 9.79
N THR A 4 22.55 -2.45 11.07
CA THR A 4 21.58 -2.72 12.14
C THR A 4 20.57 -1.59 12.31
N SER A 5 21.01 -0.33 12.20
CA SER A 5 20.12 0.83 12.26
C SER A 5 19.15 0.90 11.07
N ARG A 6 19.59 0.53 9.86
CA ARG A 6 18.70 0.41 8.70
C ARG A 6 17.64 -0.67 8.89
N ILE A 7 18.01 -1.81 9.49
CA ILE A 7 17.09 -2.92 9.74
C ILE A 7 15.99 -2.50 10.72
N ILE A 8 16.35 -1.88 11.85
CA ILE A 8 15.37 -1.45 12.86
C ILE A 8 14.41 -0.40 12.29
N VAL A 9 14.93 0.57 11.54
CA VAL A 9 14.09 1.65 10.98
C VAL A 9 13.16 1.14 9.88
N TYR A 10 13.67 0.37 8.91
CA TYR A 10 12.86 -0.03 7.74
C TYR A 10 11.97 -1.25 8.00
N TYR A 11 12.40 -2.20 8.83
CA TYR A 11 11.64 -3.45 9.03
C TYR A 11 10.79 -3.46 10.30
N ILE A 12 11.05 -2.59 11.27
CA ILE A 12 10.30 -2.57 12.54
C ILE A 12 9.53 -1.25 12.68
N LEU A 13 10.23 -0.11 12.59
CA LEU A 13 9.60 1.18 12.82
C LEU A 13 8.58 1.53 11.73
N ALA A 14 8.94 1.34 10.46
CA ALA A 14 8.05 1.63 9.34
C ALA A 14 6.71 0.86 9.41
N PRO A 15 6.66 -0.48 9.56
CA PRO A 15 5.39 -1.21 9.66
C PRO A 15 4.62 -0.90 10.95
N LEU A 16 5.30 -0.62 12.08
CA LEU A 16 4.61 -0.18 13.31
C LEU A 16 3.89 1.16 13.12
N VAL A 17 4.59 2.14 12.56
CA VAL A 17 4.04 3.47 12.28
C VAL A 17 2.90 3.35 11.27
N MET A 18 3.07 2.56 10.21
CA MET A 18 2.05 2.33 9.19
C MET A 18 0.81 1.62 9.77
N GLY A 19 1.00 0.68 10.70
CA GLY A 19 -0.08 0.01 11.42
C GLY A 19 -0.83 0.96 12.35
N ILE A 20 -0.13 1.77 13.13
CA ILE A 20 -0.73 2.79 14.02
C ILE A 20 -1.54 3.79 13.19
N PHE A 21 -0.97 4.34 12.13
CA PHE A 21 -1.68 5.27 11.24
C PHE A 21 -2.89 4.60 10.56
N GLY A 22 -2.77 3.34 10.15
CA GLY A 22 -3.89 2.56 9.61
C GLY A 22 -5.05 2.43 10.61
N LEU A 23 -4.75 2.06 11.85
CA LEU A 23 -5.74 1.92 12.92
C LEU A 23 -6.37 3.26 13.33
N LEU A 24 -5.57 4.33 13.39
CA LEU A 24 -6.06 5.68 13.64
C LEU A 24 -6.99 6.14 12.52
N THR A 25 -6.65 5.86 11.27
CA THR A 25 -7.49 6.19 10.11
C THR A 25 -8.83 5.45 10.17
N ILE A 26 -8.83 4.15 10.50
CA ILE A 26 -10.07 3.37 10.67
C ILE A 26 -10.92 3.93 11.82
N SER A 27 -10.29 4.25 12.95
CA SER A 27 -10.96 4.79 14.13
C SER A 27 -11.55 6.18 13.87
N ASN A 28 -10.84 7.02 13.12
CA ASN A 28 -11.31 8.34 12.75
C ASN A 28 -12.49 8.27 11.77
N ILE A 29 -12.45 7.36 10.80
CA ILE A 29 -13.58 7.12 9.88
C ILE A 29 -14.80 6.60 10.63
N ARG A 30 -14.64 5.63 11.53
CA ARG A 30 -15.76 5.13 12.37
C ARG A 30 -16.34 6.24 13.25
N SER A 31 -15.50 7.10 13.81
CA SER A 31 -15.94 8.22 14.65
C SER A 31 -16.64 9.32 13.85
N GLN A 32 -16.13 9.66 12.66
CA GLN A 32 -16.80 10.58 11.73
C GLN A 32 -18.14 10.02 11.22
N VAL A 33 -18.24 8.72 10.98
CA VAL A 33 -19.51 8.05 10.59
C VAL A 33 -20.59 8.27 11.64
N ARG A 34 -20.20 8.28 12.92
CA ARG A 34 -21.10 8.42 14.06
C ARG A 34 -21.49 9.87 14.38
N ARG A 35 -20.65 10.86 14.02
CA ARG A 35 -20.81 12.26 14.47
C ARG A 35 -21.44 13.24 13.48
N VAL A 36 -21.43 13.00 12.16
CA VAL A 36 -21.79 14.05 11.19
C VAL A 36 -22.85 13.60 10.19
N SER A 37 -24.11 13.94 10.46
CA SER A 37 -25.28 13.81 9.58
C SER A 37 -25.54 15.08 8.77
N THR A 38 -24.52 15.72 8.21
CA THR A 38 -24.68 16.99 7.49
C THR A 38 -24.23 16.82 6.03
N ILE A 39 -25.14 17.13 5.11
CA ILE A 39 -25.14 16.72 3.69
C ILE A 39 -23.90 17.21 2.92
N HIS A 40 -23.29 18.33 3.32
CA HIS A 40 -22.07 18.88 2.70
C HIS A 40 -20.79 18.08 3.03
N SER A 41 -20.77 17.35 4.15
CA SER A 41 -19.62 16.52 4.56
C SER A 41 -19.55 15.19 3.79
N ARG A 42 -20.59 14.81 3.03
CA ARG A 42 -20.65 13.50 2.35
C ARG A 42 -19.65 13.34 1.20
N ARG A 43 -19.34 14.41 0.46
CA ARG A 43 -18.41 14.34 -0.69
C ARG A 43 -16.96 14.20 -0.23
N HIS A 44 -16.51 15.04 0.69
CA HIS A 44 -15.19 14.91 1.33
C HIS A 44 -15.03 13.56 2.04
N ARG A 45 -16.06 13.10 2.75
CA ARG A 45 -16.05 11.80 3.45
C ARG A 45 -15.98 10.60 2.50
N ARG A 46 -16.56 10.68 1.30
CA ARG A 46 -16.39 9.64 0.27
C ARG A 46 -14.93 9.54 -0.17
N THR A 47 -14.29 10.68 -0.43
CA THR A 47 -12.88 10.74 -0.80
C THR A 47 -11.97 10.22 0.31
N GLU A 48 -12.16 10.67 1.56
CA GLU A 48 -11.38 10.21 2.72
C GLU A 48 -11.56 8.70 2.98
N SER A 49 -12.80 8.20 2.91
CA SER A 49 -13.07 6.77 3.10
C SER A 49 -12.48 5.92 1.99
N GLN A 50 -12.39 6.43 0.76
CA GLN A 50 -11.75 5.73 -0.35
C GLN A 50 -10.24 5.72 -0.19
N LEU A 51 -9.64 6.85 0.17
CA LEU A 51 -8.21 6.99 0.40
C LEU A 51 -7.75 6.08 1.56
N ALA A 52 -8.56 5.97 2.62
CA ALA A 52 -8.30 5.04 3.71
C ALA A 52 -8.45 3.57 3.32
N ARG A 53 -9.48 3.21 2.54
CA ARG A 53 -9.62 1.83 2.02
C ARG A 53 -8.43 1.47 1.15
N MET A 54 -7.96 2.41 0.34
CA MET A 54 -6.79 2.24 -0.50
C MET A 54 -5.52 2.06 0.33
N LEU A 55 -5.31 2.89 1.37
CA LEU A 55 -4.24 2.72 2.36
C LEU A 55 -4.27 1.34 3.01
N ILE A 56 -5.43 0.87 3.47
CA ILE A 56 -5.56 -0.44 4.10
C ILE A 56 -5.18 -1.57 3.13
N VAL A 57 -5.67 -1.52 1.89
CA VAL A 57 -5.37 -2.54 0.89
C VAL A 57 -3.88 -2.50 0.51
N GLN A 58 -3.29 -1.30 0.40
CA GLN A 58 -1.86 -1.13 0.13
C GLN A 58 -0.99 -1.64 1.27
N VAL A 59 -1.34 -1.35 2.53
CA VAL A 59 -0.66 -1.89 3.71
C VAL A 59 -0.78 -3.41 3.77
N THR A 60 -1.97 -3.95 3.51
CA THR A 60 -2.21 -5.40 3.51
C THR A 60 -1.38 -6.09 2.42
N ALA A 61 -1.36 -5.55 1.21
CA ALA A 61 -0.52 -6.05 0.13
C ALA A 61 0.97 -5.95 0.48
N TYR A 62 1.39 -4.82 1.06
CA TYR A 62 2.78 -4.64 1.48
C TYR A 62 3.20 -5.70 2.50
N VAL A 63 2.37 -5.95 3.52
CA VAL A 63 2.63 -6.99 4.52
C VAL A 63 2.70 -8.37 3.86
N PHE A 64 1.77 -8.69 2.97
CA PHE A 64 1.74 -9.98 2.27
C PHE A 64 3.00 -10.22 1.41
N PHE A 65 3.48 -9.19 0.69
CA PHE A 65 4.69 -9.31 -0.13
C PHE A 65 5.99 -9.25 0.69
N SER A 66 5.98 -8.66 1.89
CA SER A 66 7.19 -8.51 2.72
C SER A 66 7.42 -9.66 3.72
N ILE A 67 6.36 -10.35 4.19
CA ILE A 67 6.48 -11.45 5.16
C ILE A 67 7.49 -12.53 4.74
N PRO A 68 7.44 -13.10 3.51
CA PRO A 68 8.35 -14.18 3.12
C PRO A 68 9.82 -13.75 3.16
N ALA A 69 10.11 -12.52 2.75
CA ALA A 69 11.46 -11.95 2.78
C ALA A 69 11.93 -11.67 4.22
N ALA A 70 11.03 -11.19 5.09
CA ALA A 70 11.34 -10.97 6.50
C ALA A 70 11.67 -12.29 7.24
N VAL A 71 10.91 -13.35 6.98
CA VAL A 71 11.13 -14.67 7.60
C VAL A 71 12.47 -15.27 7.19
N THR A 72 12.80 -15.28 5.89
CA THR A 72 14.08 -15.81 5.40
C THR A 72 15.28 -15.01 5.93
N TYR A 73 15.10 -13.69 6.09
CA TYR A 73 16.11 -12.81 6.65
C TYR A 73 16.35 -13.07 8.15
N ILE A 74 15.29 -13.23 8.94
CA ILE A 74 15.40 -13.53 10.38
C ILE A 74 16.07 -14.90 10.59
N LEU A 75 15.67 -15.92 9.83
CA LEU A 75 16.25 -17.27 9.92
C LEU A 75 17.76 -17.27 9.61
N THR A 76 18.18 -16.58 8.54
CA THR A 76 19.61 -16.49 8.17
C THR A 76 20.42 -15.64 9.14
N THR A 77 19.81 -14.67 9.82
CA THR A 77 20.51 -13.78 10.76
C THR A 77 20.62 -14.39 12.16
N LEU A 78 19.57 -15.05 12.66
CA LEU A 78 19.56 -15.65 14.00
C LEU A 78 20.23 -17.02 14.05
N ILE A 79 20.20 -17.76 12.94
CA ILE A 79 20.78 -19.11 12.86
C ILE A 79 21.78 -19.15 11.71
N PRO A 80 23.05 -18.74 11.93
CA PRO A 80 24.07 -18.69 10.88
C PRO A 80 24.33 -20.05 10.23
N SER A 81 24.11 -21.15 10.96
CA SER A 81 24.22 -22.52 10.44
C SER A 81 23.18 -22.87 9.38
N MET A 82 22.09 -22.08 9.26
CA MET A 82 21.10 -22.21 8.19
C MET A 82 21.50 -21.46 6.92
N ASN A 83 22.66 -20.78 6.87
CA ASN A 83 23.13 -20.07 5.69
C ASN A 83 23.70 -21.03 4.62
N THR A 84 22.82 -21.90 4.13
CA THR A 84 23.08 -22.87 3.06
C THR A 84 22.73 -22.26 1.70
N SER A 85 23.27 -22.83 0.61
CA SER A 85 22.98 -22.36 -0.76
C SER A 85 21.47 -22.36 -1.06
N LEU A 86 20.75 -23.36 -0.54
CA LEU A 86 19.31 -23.50 -0.70
C LEU A 86 18.54 -22.35 -0.02
N ILE A 87 18.87 -22.01 1.23
CA ILE A 87 18.22 -20.90 1.94
C ILE A 87 18.59 -19.55 1.33
N THR A 88 19.81 -19.41 0.80
CA THR A 88 20.23 -18.21 0.07
C THR A 88 19.45 -18.03 -1.25
N ASN A 89 19.18 -19.12 -1.97
CA ASN A 89 18.33 -19.09 -3.17
C ASN A 89 16.88 -18.75 -2.84
N ILE A 90 16.32 -19.36 -1.79
CA ILE A 90 14.96 -19.03 -1.30
C ILE A 90 14.90 -17.55 -0.91
N ARG A 91 15.90 -17.02 -0.22
CA ARG A 91 15.98 -15.59 0.12
C ARG A 91 15.93 -14.72 -1.13
N SER A 92 16.73 -15.02 -2.16
CA SER A 92 16.72 -14.28 -3.43
C SER A 92 15.36 -14.32 -4.12
N MET A 93 14.66 -15.47 -4.12
CA MET A 93 13.31 -15.57 -4.67
C MET A 93 12.29 -14.78 -3.84
N THR A 94 12.40 -14.77 -2.51
CA THR A 94 11.52 -13.95 -1.66
C THR A 94 11.78 -12.45 -1.79
N LEU A 95 13.01 -12.04 -2.13
CA LEU A 95 13.30 -10.65 -2.46
C LEU A 95 12.67 -10.25 -3.79
N LEU A 96 12.73 -11.11 -4.81
CA LEU A 96 12.01 -10.89 -6.07
C LEU A 96 10.49 -10.81 -5.86
N TRP A 97 9.94 -11.66 -4.99
CA TRP A 97 8.54 -11.60 -4.57
C TRP A 97 8.19 -10.25 -3.93
N GLN A 98 9.06 -9.75 -3.05
CA GLN A 98 8.89 -8.43 -2.42
C GLN A 98 8.86 -7.28 -3.44
N GLN A 99 9.63 -7.38 -4.53
CA GLN A 99 9.58 -6.37 -5.62
C GLN A 99 8.21 -6.33 -6.32
N GLY A 100 7.44 -7.43 -6.27
CA GLY A 100 6.07 -7.49 -6.76
C GLY A 100 5.15 -6.44 -6.13
N ASN A 101 5.49 -5.96 -4.93
CA ASN A 101 4.76 -4.89 -4.24
C ASN A 101 4.74 -3.57 -5.01
N TYR A 102 5.79 -3.23 -5.76
CA TYR A 102 5.81 -2.01 -6.57
C TYR A 102 4.81 -2.08 -7.72
N ILE A 103 4.73 -3.24 -8.37
CA ILE A 103 3.77 -3.53 -9.43
C ILE A 103 2.36 -3.53 -8.84
N PHE A 104 2.15 -4.23 -7.73
CA PHE A 104 0.85 -4.37 -7.09
C PHE A 104 0.33 -3.04 -6.51
N SER A 105 1.20 -2.20 -5.96
CA SER A 105 0.84 -0.85 -5.51
C SER A 105 0.39 0.03 -6.67
N THR A 106 1.06 -0.07 -7.82
CA THR A 106 0.66 0.65 -9.05
C THR A 106 -0.69 0.19 -9.57
N PHE A 107 -0.91 -1.13 -9.63
CA PHE A 107 -2.21 -1.71 -10.02
C PHE A 107 -3.31 -1.34 -9.04
N LEU A 108 -3.05 -1.40 -7.73
CA LEU A 108 -4.02 -0.99 -6.71
C LEU A 108 -4.35 0.49 -6.81
N TYR A 109 -3.37 1.35 -7.13
CA TYR A 109 -3.60 2.78 -7.34
C TYR A 109 -4.57 3.02 -8.50
N ILE A 110 -4.32 2.36 -9.62
CA ILE A 110 -5.14 2.46 -10.84
C ILE A 110 -6.52 1.82 -10.64
N LEU A 111 -6.59 0.69 -9.93
CA LEU A 111 -7.81 -0.13 -9.81
C LEU A 111 -8.73 0.36 -8.68
N SER A 112 -8.17 0.78 -7.54
CA SER A 112 -8.90 1.13 -6.31
C SER A 112 -9.41 2.57 -6.31
N GLY A 113 -8.75 3.49 -7.02
CA GLY A 113 -9.21 4.86 -7.16
C GLY A 113 -10.46 4.96 -8.04
N SER A 114 -11.66 4.87 -7.47
CA SER A 114 -12.88 5.21 -8.22
C SER A 114 -12.84 6.66 -8.72
N ILE A 115 -12.15 7.53 -7.97
CA ILE A 115 -11.84 8.92 -8.37
C ILE A 115 -10.93 8.93 -9.60
N TYR A 116 -9.91 8.07 -9.66
CA TYR A 116 -9.01 7.98 -10.81
C TYR A 116 -9.73 7.44 -12.04
N ARG A 117 -10.66 6.50 -11.87
CA ARG A 117 -11.53 6.02 -12.96
C ARG A 117 -12.51 7.11 -13.44
N GLU A 118 -13.05 7.92 -12.56
CA GLU A 118 -13.91 9.06 -12.92
C GLU A 118 -13.13 10.18 -13.62
N GLU A 119 -11.92 10.50 -13.15
CA GLU A 119 -11.03 11.48 -13.80
C GLU A 119 -10.51 10.97 -15.15
N LEU A 120 -10.13 9.69 -15.27
CA LEU A 120 -9.77 9.08 -16.56
C LEU A 120 -10.95 9.12 -17.54
N LYS A 121 -12.17 8.79 -17.10
CA LYS A 121 -13.36 8.90 -17.95
C LYS A 121 -13.60 10.34 -18.37
N LYS A 122 -13.43 11.32 -17.48
CA LYS A 122 -13.51 12.74 -17.83
C LYS A 122 -12.50 13.13 -18.89
N ILE A 123 -11.23 12.78 -18.71
CA ILE A 123 -10.17 13.09 -19.68
C ILE A 123 -10.49 12.45 -21.02
N PHE A 124 -10.94 11.19 -21.05
CA PHE A 124 -11.27 10.50 -22.30
C PHE A 124 -12.47 11.13 -23.01
N ILE A 125 -13.53 11.50 -22.27
CA ILE A 125 -14.72 12.15 -22.83
C ILE A 125 -14.39 13.57 -23.30
N LEU A 126 -13.58 14.32 -22.55
CA LEU A 126 -13.21 15.69 -22.87
C LEU A 126 -12.28 15.75 -24.10
N ASN A 127 -11.35 14.80 -24.22
CA ASN A 127 -10.47 14.66 -25.38
C ASN A 127 -11.24 14.18 -26.63
N TYR A 128 -12.25 13.31 -26.45
CA TYR A 128 -13.18 12.94 -27.53
C TYR A 128 -14.00 14.15 -28.03
N TYR A 129 -14.48 14.99 -27.11
CA TYR A 129 -15.20 16.22 -27.48
C TYR A 129 -14.30 17.26 -28.16
N GLN A 130 -13.07 17.44 -27.69
CA GLN A 130 -12.11 18.36 -28.32
C GLN A 130 -11.79 17.95 -29.76
N ARG A 131 -11.57 16.66 -30.03
CA ARG A 131 -11.35 16.18 -31.40
C ARG A 131 -12.51 16.47 -32.35
N ARG A 132 -13.75 16.41 -31.84
CA ARG A 132 -14.97 16.60 -32.65
C ARG A 132 -15.30 18.07 -32.97
N ILE A 133 -14.59 19.04 -32.38
CA ILE A 133 -14.79 20.48 -32.60
C ILE A 133 -13.74 21.04 -33.58
N THR A 134 -12.62 20.33 -33.77
CA THR A 134 -11.54 20.69 -34.70
C THR A 134 -11.64 20.04 -36.09
N ASP A 135 -12.59 19.14 -36.29
CA ASP A 135 -12.98 18.56 -37.60
C ASP A 135 -14.28 19.21 -38.10
#